data_AF-A0A101WDF0-F1
#
_entry.id   AF-A0A101WDF0-F1
#
_cell.length_a   1.000
_cell.length_b   1.000
_cell.length_c   1.000
_cell.angle_alpha   90.00
_cell.angle_beta   90.00
_cell.angle_gamma   90.00
#
_symmetry.space_group_name_H-M   'P 1'
#
loop_
_entity.id
_entity.type
_entity.pdbx_description
1 polymer ?
#
loop_
_entity_poly.entity_id
_entity_poly.type
_entity_poly.pdbx_seq_one_letter_code
_entity_poly.pdbx_strand_id
1 'polypeptide(L)'
;MYENKSIKPDFNAEYDKSDLLKPHKLIISFGERSTIQYDNVENNETYNRVFKEAKRLIRTAILVNTKEVVQKVPQEELNRIRNARGVSFIFNMPLEIDAVYKLMNISSGAEMGIKSIDEIIVAQSMNRVYIHDAVQEILYEFRTEGIQNNMDFIISNLEKQSTVSCLYLDRFQPELYSKNVIVPTKIGTKGLPVLSGEKELTVREEIPESIAGLFNEEISSLSIIKNMDGTLVYTDRENQVVKLYTNGMLEYVNYDLQSADSSKINVRNAIDISTEFVSGHFGFPENSYISDIVKSMRGDKYIIRYKYAYEGLPIVLASGLSSDTIEVEIVGNEVKRYKRLIRKLNEELEYRQVMEFIDVLNILLDKKVEALSGEKIIKINDMYLAYYERYSQNIITYVPVWVADVTVERFGKGTVLNQRYIINAETGIILDK
;
A
#
# COMPACT_ATOMS: atom_id res chain seq x y z
N MET A 1 14.11 -28.65 31.61
CA MET A 1 14.82 -27.42 31.25
C MET A 1 15.05 -27.45 29.76
N TYR A 2 14.23 -26.73 29.00
CA TYR A 2 14.42 -26.55 27.56
C TYR A 2 15.01 -25.15 27.38
N GLU A 3 16.27 -25.10 26.97
CA GLU A 3 16.93 -23.86 26.57
C GLU A 3 16.24 -23.33 25.32
N ASN A 4 15.55 -22.20 25.49
CA ASN A 4 14.96 -21.44 24.41
C ASN A 4 16.11 -20.73 23.69
N LYS A 5 16.60 -21.31 22.59
CA LYS A 5 17.54 -20.62 21.69
C LYS A 5 16.83 -19.41 21.13
N SER A 6 17.20 -18.24 21.64
CA SER A 6 16.87 -16.94 21.06
C SER A 6 17.37 -16.92 19.61
N ILE A 7 16.43 -17.06 18.68
CA ILE A 7 16.68 -16.75 17.27
C ILE A 7 16.73 -15.23 17.21
N LYS A 8 17.95 -14.68 17.15
CA LYS A 8 18.15 -13.32 16.65
C LYS A 8 17.67 -13.33 15.19
N PRO A 9 16.69 -12.52 14.78
CA PRO A 9 16.48 -12.29 13.37
C PRO A 9 17.71 -11.55 12.86
N ASP A 10 18.44 -12.15 11.92
CA ASP A 10 19.46 -11.46 11.14
C ASP A 10 18.77 -10.30 10.40
N PHE A 11 18.87 -9.08 10.93
CA PHE A 11 18.43 -7.84 10.27
C PHE A 11 19.28 -7.50 9.02
N ASN A 12 20.14 -8.41 8.56
CA ASN A 12 21.05 -8.24 7.41
C ASN A 12 20.67 -9.09 6.18
N ALA A 13 19.47 -9.67 6.12
CA ALA A 13 18.95 -10.15 4.84
C ALA A 13 18.63 -8.94 3.97
N GLU A 14 19.34 -8.77 2.86
CA GLU A 14 19.06 -7.76 1.83
C GLU A 14 17.59 -7.88 1.42
N TYR A 15 16.75 -7.00 1.96
CA TYR A 15 15.31 -7.02 1.74
C TYR A 15 15.05 -6.79 0.23
N ASP A 16 14.31 -7.69 -0.43
CA ASP A 16 13.95 -7.52 -1.84
C ASP A 16 12.99 -6.33 -1.96
N LYS A 17 13.53 -5.17 -2.34
CA LYS A 17 12.80 -3.90 -2.51
C LYS A 17 11.56 -4.07 -3.41
N SER A 18 11.55 -5.06 -4.30
CA SER A 18 10.40 -5.32 -5.17
C SER A 18 9.19 -5.90 -4.45
N ASP A 19 9.35 -6.40 -3.23
CA ASP A 19 8.24 -6.82 -2.37
C ASP A 19 7.50 -5.63 -1.73
N LEU A 20 8.05 -4.40 -1.81
CA LEU A 20 7.31 -3.17 -1.46
C LEU A 20 6.41 -2.67 -2.59
N LEU A 21 6.52 -3.27 -3.77
CA LEU A 21 5.66 -3.01 -4.93
C LEU A 21 4.46 -3.98 -4.94
N LYS A 22 3.83 -4.20 -3.79
CA LYS A 22 2.58 -4.97 -3.74
C LYS A 22 1.44 -4.15 -4.34
N PRO A 23 0.61 -4.74 -5.23
CA PRO A 23 -0.56 -4.06 -5.71
C PRO A 23 -1.59 -3.92 -4.58
N HIS A 24 -2.39 -2.86 -4.66
CA HIS A 24 -3.59 -2.73 -3.84
C HIS A 24 -4.57 -3.87 -4.12
N LYS A 25 -4.69 -4.27 -5.39
CA LYS A 25 -5.50 -5.41 -5.81
C LYS A 25 -4.74 -6.24 -6.84
N LEU A 26 -4.59 -7.53 -6.55
CA LEU A 26 -4.07 -8.52 -7.48
C LEU A 26 -5.25 -9.25 -8.12
N ILE A 27 -5.50 -9.02 -9.40
CA ILE A 27 -6.62 -9.63 -10.12
C ILE A 27 -6.11 -10.75 -11.00
N ILE A 28 -6.74 -11.91 -10.93
CA ILE A 28 -6.46 -13.01 -11.85
C ILE A 28 -7.64 -13.15 -12.79
N SER A 29 -7.38 -12.94 -14.08
CA SER A 29 -8.35 -13.09 -15.14
C SER A 29 -8.19 -14.46 -15.79
N PHE A 30 -9.30 -15.19 -15.89
CA PHE A 30 -9.39 -16.47 -16.56
C PHE A 30 -9.88 -16.32 -18.01
N GLY A 31 -10.17 -15.10 -18.46
CA GLY A 31 -10.89 -14.81 -19.70
C GLY A 31 -12.20 -14.10 -19.39
N GLU A 32 -13.28 -14.86 -19.30
CA GLU A 32 -14.64 -14.34 -19.08
C GLU A 32 -14.95 -13.98 -17.61
N ARG A 33 -14.17 -14.54 -16.67
CA ARG A 33 -14.30 -14.29 -15.24
C ARG A 33 -12.97 -13.89 -14.64
N SER A 34 -13.00 -13.12 -13.56
CA SER A 34 -11.83 -12.71 -12.80
C SER A 34 -12.05 -12.92 -11.31
N THR A 35 -10.97 -13.02 -10.54
CA THR A 35 -11.01 -13.10 -9.08
C THR A 35 -9.98 -12.16 -8.45
N ILE A 36 -10.31 -11.58 -7.31
CA ILE A 36 -9.35 -10.82 -6.49
C ILE A 36 -8.61 -11.82 -5.62
N GLN A 37 -7.28 -11.76 -5.63
CA GLN A 37 -6.42 -12.56 -4.76
C GLN A 37 -5.89 -11.72 -3.60
N TYR A 38 -6.05 -12.27 -2.39
CA TYR A 38 -5.53 -11.70 -1.16
C TYR A 38 -4.35 -12.53 -0.65
N ASP A 39 -3.38 -11.86 -0.05
CA ASP A 39 -2.22 -12.48 0.60
C ASP A 39 -2.60 -12.93 2.03
N ASN A 40 -3.51 -13.89 2.14
CA ASN A 40 -4.02 -14.43 3.40
C ASN A 40 -3.50 -15.85 3.67
N VAL A 41 -3.66 -16.35 4.91
CA VAL A 41 -3.11 -17.67 5.30
C VAL A 41 -3.58 -18.80 4.36
N GLU A 42 -4.83 -18.74 3.88
CA GLU A 42 -5.41 -19.76 2.99
C GLU A 42 -4.81 -19.71 1.58
N ASN A 43 -4.46 -18.53 1.06
CA ASN A 43 -4.01 -18.33 -0.32
C ASN A 43 -2.54 -17.93 -0.46
N ASN A 44 -1.79 -17.76 0.63
CA ASN A 44 -0.44 -17.17 0.63
C ASN A 44 0.53 -17.85 -0.36
N GLU A 45 0.56 -19.19 -0.40
CA GLU A 45 1.44 -19.90 -1.36
C GLU A 45 1.07 -19.54 -2.80
N THR A 46 -0.22 -19.56 -3.11
CA THR A 46 -0.71 -19.29 -4.46
C THR A 46 -0.53 -17.83 -4.85
N TYR A 47 -0.85 -16.90 -3.94
CA TYR A 47 -0.61 -15.47 -4.11
C TYR A 47 0.86 -15.22 -4.41
N ASN A 48 1.77 -15.75 -3.59
CA ASN A 48 3.21 -15.57 -3.76
C ASN A 48 3.73 -16.15 -5.06
N ARG A 49 3.21 -17.31 -5.50
CA ARG A 49 3.58 -17.91 -6.80
C ARG A 49 3.16 -17.04 -7.97
N VAL A 50 1.91 -16.54 -7.96
CA VAL A 50 1.40 -15.62 -8.99
C VAL A 50 2.19 -14.33 -8.99
N PHE A 51 2.34 -13.70 -7.83
CA PHE A 51 3.02 -12.42 -7.67
C PHE A 51 4.47 -12.48 -8.15
N LYS A 52 5.24 -13.49 -7.71
CA LYS A 52 6.64 -13.66 -8.12
C LYS A 52 6.80 -13.90 -9.62
N GLU A 53 5.96 -14.75 -10.20
CA GLU A 53 6.07 -15.08 -11.63
C GLU A 53 5.64 -13.91 -12.53
N ALA A 54 4.54 -13.23 -12.18
CA ALA A 54 4.12 -12.02 -12.88
C ALA A 54 5.17 -10.90 -12.74
N LYS A 55 5.72 -10.67 -11.54
CA LYS A 55 6.81 -9.71 -11.29
C LYS A 55 8.02 -9.98 -12.17
N ARG A 56 8.45 -11.25 -12.26
CA ARG A 56 9.55 -11.69 -13.13
C ARG A 56 9.25 -11.42 -14.60
N LEU A 57 8.04 -11.72 -15.06
CA LEU A 57 7.63 -11.51 -16.45
C LEU A 57 7.56 -10.01 -16.80
N ILE A 58 6.98 -9.18 -15.93
CA ILE A 58 6.94 -7.72 -16.09
C ILE A 58 8.36 -7.16 -16.21
N ARG A 59 9.25 -7.52 -15.26
CA ARG A 59 10.66 -7.09 -15.27
C ARG A 59 11.36 -7.49 -16.57
N THR A 60 11.18 -8.74 -16.99
CA THR A 60 11.82 -9.26 -18.21
C THR A 60 11.28 -8.54 -19.45
N ALA A 61 9.97 -8.33 -19.54
CA ALA A 61 9.32 -7.61 -20.63
C ALA A 61 9.87 -6.18 -20.77
N ILE A 62 10.00 -5.46 -19.66
CA ILE A 62 10.57 -4.11 -19.66
C ILE A 62 12.02 -4.09 -20.15
N LEU A 63 12.83 -5.09 -19.74
CA LEU A 63 14.25 -5.16 -20.10
C LEU A 63 14.50 -5.53 -21.56
N VAL A 64 13.67 -6.37 -22.16
CA VAL A 64 13.88 -6.86 -23.54
C VAL A 64 13.23 -5.98 -24.61
N ASN A 65 12.29 -5.11 -24.24
CA ASN A 65 11.63 -4.21 -25.20
C ASN A 65 12.32 -2.84 -25.20
N THR A 66 12.71 -2.35 -26.38
CA THR A 66 13.22 -0.98 -26.55
C THR A 66 12.08 0.00 -26.82
N LYS A 67 12.36 1.30 -26.71
CA LYS A 67 11.38 2.37 -26.94
C LYS A 67 10.71 2.28 -28.32
N GLU A 68 11.46 1.86 -29.33
CA GLU A 68 10.98 1.73 -30.71
C GLU A 68 9.99 0.58 -30.90
N VAL A 69 10.03 -0.43 -30.02
CA VAL A 69 9.17 -1.62 -30.09
C VAL A 69 7.91 -1.46 -29.25
N VAL A 70 7.98 -0.70 -28.16
CA VAL A 70 6.84 -0.44 -27.28
C VAL A 70 5.75 0.33 -28.03
N GLN A 71 4.57 -0.26 -28.13
CA GLN A 71 3.43 0.34 -28.82
C GLN A 71 2.55 1.11 -27.82
N LYS A 72 1.98 2.22 -28.27
CA LYS A 72 0.95 2.94 -27.53
C LYS A 72 -0.41 2.46 -28.01
N VAL A 73 -1.22 1.96 -27.08
CA VAL A 73 -2.55 1.44 -27.32
C VAL A 73 -3.57 2.38 -26.66
N PRO A 74 -4.68 2.73 -27.34
CA PRO A 74 -5.72 3.59 -26.76
C PRO A 74 -6.39 2.98 -25.53
N GLN A 75 -6.87 3.83 -24.61
CA GLN A 75 -7.46 3.40 -23.34
C GLN A 75 -8.72 2.53 -23.51
N GLU A 76 -9.41 2.65 -24.64
CA GLU A 76 -10.62 1.90 -24.97
C GLU A 76 -10.35 0.38 -25.01
N GLU A 77 -9.11 -0.03 -25.29
CA GLU A 77 -8.69 -1.42 -25.32
C GLU A 77 -8.54 -2.06 -23.93
N LEU A 78 -8.51 -1.25 -22.87
CA LEU A 78 -8.27 -1.69 -21.49
C LEU A 78 -9.22 -2.82 -21.07
N ASN A 79 -10.50 -2.74 -21.42
CA ASN A 79 -11.47 -3.76 -21.05
C ASN A 79 -11.22 -5.09 -21.78
N ARG A 80 -10.82 -5.05 -23.05
CA ARG A 80 -10.44 -6.25 -23.81
C ARG A 80 -9.20 -6.88 -23.21
N ILE A 81 -8.22 -6.06 -22.83
CA ILE A 81 -6.96 -6.51 -22.24
C ILE A 81 -7.18 -7.13 -20.84
N ARG A 82 -8.01 -6.53 -19.99
CA ARG A 82 -8.38 -7.10 -18.67
C ARG A 82 -9.15 -8.42 -18.77
N ASN A 83 -9.92 -8.60 -19.85
CA ASN A 83 -10.59 -9.85 -20.15
C ASN A 83 -9.66 -10.90 -20.78
N ALA A 84 -8.40 -10.56 -21.10
CA ALA A 84 -7.43 -11.57 -21.50
C ALA A 84 -7.06 -12.42 -20.28
N ARG A 85 -6.83 -13.71 -20.51
CA ARG A 85 -6.33 -14.60 -19.47
C ARG A 85 -4.97 -14.07 -19.00
N GLY A 86 -4.83 -13.80 -17.71
CA GLY A 86 -3.71 -13.02 -17.21
C GLY A 86 -3.84 -12.55 -15.78
N VAL A 87 -3.01 -11.58 -15.40
CA VAL A 87 -2.96 -11.01 -14.05
C VAL A 87 -2.83 -9.50 -14.12
N SER A 88 -3.63 -8.78 -13.34
CA SER A 88 -3.52 -7.32 -13.18
C SER A 88 -3.03 -6.94 -11.79
N PHE A 89 -2.12 -5.98 -11.76
CA PHE A 89 -1.58 -5.34 -10.57
C PHE A 89 -2.16 -3.93 -10.55
N ILE A 90 -3.19 -3.69 -9.74
CA ILE A 90 -3.77 -2.35 -9.57
C ILE A 90 -3.15 -1.72 -8.33
N PHE A 91 -2.58 -0.52 -8.48
CA PHE A 91 -1.95 0.20 -7.37
C PHE A 91 -2.94 1.15 -6.67
N ASN A 92 -2.71 1.40 -5.38
CA ASN A 92 -3.52 2.33 -4.57
C ASN A 92 -3.22 3.81 -4.89
N MET A 93 -2.13 4.05 -5.61
CA MET A 93 -1.73 5.35 -6.10
C MET A 93 -1.08 5.20 -7.48
N PRO A 94 -1.09 6.25 -8.31
CA PRO A 94 -0.31 6.27 -9.53
C PRO A 94 1.19 6.37 -9.21
N LEU A 95 2.01 5.46 -9.73
CA LEU A 95 3.45 5.39 -9.48
C LEU A 95 4.28 5.96 -10.62
N GLU A 96 5.33 6.73 -10.31
CA GLU A 96 6.32 7.13 -11.32
C GLU A 96 7.07 5.89 -11.86
N ILE A 97 7.32 5.83 -13.17
CA ILE A 97 8.01 4.69 -13.81
C ILE A 97 9.40 4.44 -13.20
N ASP A 98 10.11 5.49 -12.82
CA ASP A 98 11.43 5.39 -12.19
C ASP A 98 11.36 4.72 -10.81
N ALA A 99 10.27 4.94 -10.07
CA ALA A 99 10.02 4.26 -8.80
C ALA A 99 9.81 2.76 -9.04
N VAL A 100 8.99 2.39 -10.03
CA VAL A 100 8.75 0.98 -10.40
C VAL A 100 10.03 0.30 -10.88
N TYR A 101 10.82 0.96 -11.73
CA TYR A 101 12.12 0.44 -12.15
C TYR A 101 13.05 0.23 -10.97
N LYS A 102 13.06 1.16 -10.01
CA LYS A 102 13.92 1.04 -8.85
C LYS A 102 13.51 -0.14 -7.98
N LEU A 103 12.23 -0.26 -7.68
CA LEU A 103 11.69 -1.36 -6.87
C LEU A 103 11.90 -2.70 -7.55
N MET A 104 11.73 -2.81 -8.87
CA MET A 104 11.97 -4.05 -9.63
C MET A 104 13.45 -4.33 -9.95
N ASN A 105 14.39 -3.58 -9.37
CA ASN A 105 15.83 -3.70 -9.64
C ASN A 105 16.17 -3.69 -11.15
N ILE A 106 15.65 -2.66 -11.84
CA ILE A 106 15.91 -2.34 -13.25
C ILE A 106 16.85 -1.13 -13.26
N SER A 107 18.12 -1.34 -13.61
CA SER A 107 19.19 -0.34 -13.50
C SER A 107 19.02 0.80 -14.51
N SER A 108 18.51 0.50 -15.71
CA SER A 108 18.24 1.45 -16.77
C SER A 108 17.09 0.93 -17.62
N GLY A 109 15.96 1.63 -17.65
CA GLY A 109 14.90 1.38 -18.61
C GLY A 109 14.99 2.37 -19.77
N ALA A 110 14.48 1.98 -20.94
CA ALA A 110 14.35 2.94 -22.03
C ALA A 110 13.33 4.02 -21.64
N GLU A 111 13.58 5.27 -22.03
CA GLU A 111 12.68 6.39 -21.75
C GLU A 111 11.42 6.28 -22.63
N MET A 112 10.44 5.50 -22.17
CA MET A 112 9.22 5.16 -22.90
C MET A 112 8.18 6.29 -22.87
N GLY A 113 8.38 7.33 -22.06
CA GLY A 113 7.44 8.45 -21.91
C GLY A 113 6.24 8.16 -20.99
N ILE A 114 6.29 7.03 -20.27
CA ILE A 114 5.33 6.67 -19.22
C ILE A 114 5.52 7.68 -18.08
N LYS A 115 4.47 8.42 -17.74
CA LYS A 115 4.51 9.38 -16.62
C LYS A 115 4.06 8.74 -15.31
N SER A 116 3.04 7.90 -15.41
CA SER A 116 2.33 7.35 -14.26
C SER A 116 1.92 5.91 -14.54
N ILE A 117 1.88 5.09 -13.50
CA ILE A 117 1.48 3.69 -13.56
C ILE A 117 0.39 3.45 -12.53
N ASP A 118 -0.83 3.25 -13.03
CA ASP A 118 -2.00 2.95 -12.21
C ASP A 118 -2.25 1.44 -12.16
N GLU A 119 -1.95 0.74 -13.26
CA GLU A 119 -2.10 -0.70 -13.40
C GLU A 119 -1.02 -1.29 -14.30
N ILE A 120 -0.52 -2.48 -13.95
CA ILE A 120 0.28 -3.32 -14.84
C ILE A 120 -0.48 -4.62 -15.11
N ILE A 121 -0.65 -4.98 -16.38
CA ILE A 121 -1.42 -6.16 -16.80
C ILE A 121 -0.50 -7.14 -17.52
N VAL A 122 -0.38 -8.34 -16.99
CA VAL A 122 0.25 -9.48 -17.66
C VAL A 122 -0.84 -10.24 -18.42
N ALA A 123 -1.06 -9.89 -19.68
CA ALA A 123 -2.03 -10.54 -20.56
C ALA A 123 -1.40 -11.80 -21.20
N GLN A 124 -1.35 -12.87 -20.42
CA GLN A 124 -0.68 -14.13 -20.78
C GLN A 124 -1.20 -14.70 -22.10
N SER A 125 -2.52 -14.75 -22.32
CA SER A 125 -3.08 -15.27 -23.58
C SER A 125 -2.76 -14.41 -24.80
N MET A 126 -2.28 -13.18 -24.60
CA MET A 126 -1.85 -12.27 -25.66
C MET A 126 -0.33 -12.25 -25.82
N ASN A 127 0.43 -12.90 -24.94
CA ASN A 127 1.88 -12.76 -24.82
C ASN A 127 2.31 -11.28 -24.70
N ARG A 128 1.62 -10.52 -23.85
CA ARG A 128 1.87 -9.09 -23.65
C ARG A 128 1.90 -8.72 -22.18
N VAL A 129 2.70 -7.71 -21.87
CA VAL A 129 2.58 -6.91 -20.65
C VAL A 129 2.11 -5.52 -21.05
N TYR A 130 1.16 -4.97 -20.32
CA TYR A 130 0.65 -3.62 -20.50
C TYR A 130 0.92 -2.78 -19.26
N ILE A 131 1.35 -1.55 -19.46
CA ILE A 131 1.42 -0.53 -18.41
C ILE A 131 0.38 0.53 -18.72
N HIS A 132 -0.58 0.72 -17.82
CA HIS A 132 -1.65 1.71 -17.97
C HIS A 132 -1.26 3.01 -17.26
N ASP A 133 -1.15 4.08 -18.05
CA ASP A 133 -0.94 5.44 -17.59
C ASP A 133 -2.29 6.17 -17.67
N ALA A 134 -3.01 6.23 -16.55
CA ALA A 134 -4.35 6.84 -16.52
C ALA A 134 -4.29 8.36 -16.68
N VAL A 135 -3.15 9.00 -16.37
CA VAL A 135 -2.94 10.45 -16.55
C VAL A 135 -2.86 10.79 -18.04
N GLN A 136 -2.24 9.93 -18.84
CA GLN A 136 -2.15 10.09 -20.29
C GLN A 136 -3.28 9.42 -21.06
N GLU A 137 -4.11 8.60 -20.40
CA GLU A 137 -5.13 7.75 -21.03
C GLU A 137 -4.54 6.83 -22.11
N ILE A 138 -3.36 6.24 -21.84
CA ILE A 138 -2.63 5.39 -22.78
C ILE A 138 -2.21 4.08 -22.09
N LEU A 139 -2.24 2.98 -22.84
CA LEU A 139 -1.56 1.75 -22.48
C LEU A 139 -0.26 1.60 -23.26
N TYR A 140 0.81 1.20 -22.59
CA TYR A 140 2.09 0.87 -23.18
C TYR A 140 2.21 -0.64 -23.29
N GLU A 141 2.32 -1.15 -24.51
CA GLU A 141 2.37 -2.58 -24.82
C GLU A 141 3.83 -3.07 -24.94
N PHE A 142 4.15 -4.12 -24.19
CA PHE A 142 5.43 -4.81 -24.16
C PHE A 142 5.24 -6.24 -24.65
N ARG A 143 6.09 -6.68 -25.58
CA ARG A 143 6.07 -8.04 -26.09
C ARG A 143 6.68 -9.02 -25.09
N THR A 144 6.05 -10.18 -24.93
CA THR A 144 6.58 -11.28 -24.13
C THR A 144 6.75 -12.59 -24.91
N GLU A 145 6.61 -12.58 -26.25
CA GLU A 145 6.88 -13.78 -27.04
C GLU A 145 8.31 -14.28 -26.79
N GLY A 146 8.45 -15.59 -26.56
CA GLY A 146 9.74 -16.22 -26.29
C GLY A 146 10.23 -16.10 -24.84
N ILE A 147 9.56 -15.32 -23.97
CA ILE A 147 9.89 -15.31 -22.54
C ILE A 147 9.27 -16.55 -21.88
N GLN A 148 10.12 -17.52 -21.54
CA GLN A 148 9.69 -18.71 -20.80
C GLN A 148 9.08 -18.32 -19.45
N ASN A 149 7.87 -18.81 -19.18
CA ASN A 149 7.15 -18.55 -17.95
C ASN A 149 6.13 -19.66 -17.63
N ASN A 150 5.68 -19.70 -16.38
CA ASN A 150 4.74 -20.69 -15.85
C ASN A 150 3.34 -20.08 -15.58
N MET A 151 3.05 -18.88 -16.09
CA MET A 151 1.81 -18.18 -15.76
C MET A 151 0.56 -18.96 -16.18
N ASP A 152 0.56 -19.55 -17.37
CA ASP A 152 -0.59 -20.36 -17.83
C ASP A 152 -0.88 -21.53 -16.90
N PHE A 153 0.16 -22.25 -16.46
CA PHE A 153 0.01 -23.37 -15.53
C PHE A 153 -0.55 -22.91 -14.18
N ILE A 154 -0.03 -21.79 -13.64
CA ILE A 154 -0.50 -21.23 -12.37
C ILE A 154 -1.98 -20.81 -12.47
N ILE A 155 -2.34 -20.07 -13.51
CA ILE A 155 -3.72 -19.62 -13.74
C ILE A 155 -4.65 -20.83 -13.95
N SER A 156 -4.23 -21.85 -14.70
CA SER A 156 -5.03 -23.07 -14.92
C SER A 156 -5.26 -23.90 -13.66
N ASN A 157 -4.33 -23.90 -12.70
CA ASN A 157 -4.55 -24.58 -11.43
C ASN A 157 -5.52 -23.81 -10.53
N LEU A 158 -5.37 -22.49 -10.50
CA LEU A 158 -6.30 -21.59 -9.79
C LEU A 158 -7.72 -21.66 -10.35
N GLU A 159 -7.85 -21.79 -11.66
CA GLU A 159 -9.16 -21.86 -12.32
C GLU A 159 -9.98 -23.07 -11.87
N LYS A 160 -9.32 -24.16 -11.48
CA LYS A 160 -9.94 -25.39 -10.97
C LYS A 160 -10.37 -25.28 -9.51
N GLN A 161 -9.92 -24.25 -8.79
CA GLN A 161 -10.29 -24.01 -7.40
C GLN A 161 -11.60 -23.22 -7.32
N SER A 162 -12.33 -23.39 -6.22
CA SER A 162 -13.52 -22.59 -5.92
C SER A 162 -13.12 -21.15 -5.58
N THR A 163 -13.08 -20.29 -6.61
CA THR A 163 -12.71 -18.88 -6.50
C THR A 163 -13.94 -17.98 -6.55
N VAL A 164 -13.91 -16.87 -5.83
CA VAL A 164 -14.99 -15.87 -5.85
C VAL A 164 -14.76 -14.93 -7.04
N SER A 165 -15.74 -14.83 -7.93
CA SER A 165 -15.68 -13.90 -9.06
C SER A 165 -15.69 -12.44 -8.58
N CYS A 166 -15.07 -11.54 -9.33
CA CYS A 166 -15.11 -10.09 -9.10
C CYS A 166 -15.66 -9.33 -10.32
N LEU A 167 -16.11 -8.11 -10.09
CA LEU A 167 -16.74 -7.24 -11.09
C LEU A 167 -16.08 -5.87 -11.12
N TYR A 168 -15.77 -5.41 -12.34
CA TYR A 168 -15.43 -4.02 -12.61
C TYR A 168 -16.73 -3.21 -12.73
N LEU A 169 -16.95 -2.26 -11.81
CA LEU A 169 -18.24 -1.56 -11.70
C LEU A 169 -18.44 -0.51 -12.81
N ASP A 170 -17.35 0.01 -13.39
CA ASP A 170 -17.40 0.95 -14.52
C ASP A 170 -18.07 0.34 -15.76
N ARG A 171 -18.07 -0.98 -15.90
CA ARG A 171 -18.76 -1.69 -16.99
C ARG A 171 -20.28 -1.54 -16.95
N PHE A 172 -20.84 -1.25 -15.78
CA PHE A 172 -22.29 -1.09 -15.60
C PHE A 172 -22.72 0.38 -15.61
N GLN A 173 -21.91 1.26 -15.02
CA GLN A 173 -22.20 2.68 -14.93
C GLN A 173 -20.90 3.52 -14.94
N PRO A 174 -20.29 3.74 -16.11
CA PRO A 174 -18.96 4.35 -16.23
C PRO A 174 -18.91 5.81 -15.74
N GLU A 175 -20.05 6.50 -15.70
CA GLU A 175 -20.13 7.87 -15.17
C GLU A 175 -19.99 7.90 -13.65
N LEU A 176 -20.45 6.84 -12.96
CA LEU A 176 -20.44 6.76 -11.49
C LEU A 176 -19.18 6.09 -10.96
N TYR A 177 -18.58 5.13 -11.68
CA TYR A 177 -17.45 4.36 -11.19
C TYR A 177 -16.18 4.63 -12.00
N SER A 178 -15.06 4.83 -11.30
CA SER A 178 -13.75 4.85 -11.93
C SER A 178 -13.36 3.46 -12.45
N LYS A 179 -12.46 3.41 -13.45
CA LYS A 179 -12.06 2.18 -14.15
C LYS A 179 -11.46 1.09 -13.25
N ASN A 180 -10.99 1.43 -12.05
CA ASN A 180 -10.33 0.50 -11.13
C ASN A 180 -11.23 0.07 -9.97
N VAL A 181 -12.50 0.51 -9.93
CA VAL A 181 -13.46 0.06 -8.93
C VAL A 181 -13.84 -1.39 -9.22
N ILE A 182 -13.19 -2.29 -8.49
CA ILE A 182 -13.41 -3.73 -8.57
C ILE A 182 -13.78 -4.29 -7.20
N VAL A 183 -14.84 -5.09 -7.19
CA VAL A 183 -15.43 -5.68 -5.97
C VAL A 183 -15.69 -7.17 -6.17
N PRO A 184 -15.59 -8.00 -5.12
CA PRO A 184 -16.00 -9.39 -5.19
C PRO A 184 -17.53 -9.49 -5.34
N THR A 185 -18.00 -10.48 -6.08
CA THR A 185 -19.43 -10.76 -6.29
C THR A 185 -20.14 -11.30 -5.04
N LYS A 186 -19.37 -11.86 -4.12
CA LYS A 186 -19.81 -12.45 -2.85
C LYS A 186 -18.72 -12.28 -1.82
N ILE A 187 -19.06 -12.27 -0.55
CA ILE A 187 -18.08 -12.38 0.53
C ILE A 187 -18.02 -13.82 1.05
N GLY A 188 -16.82 -14.27 1.41
CA GLY A 188 -16.61 -15.61 1.94
C GLY A 188 -17.49 -15.89 3.17
N THR A 189 -17.94 -17.13 3.32
CA THR A 189 -18.88 -17.54 4.37
C THR A 189 -18.28 -17.55 5.78
N LYS A 190 -16.95 -17.49 5.90
CA LYS A 190 -16.23 -17.52 7.19
C LYS A 190 -16.27 -16.16 7.92
N GLY A 191 -16.69 -15.09 7.24
CA GLY A 191 -16.56 -13.72 7.77
C GLY A 191 -15.10 -13.28 7.88
N LEU A 192 -14.86 -12.12 8.49
CA LEU A 192 -13.52 -11.61 8.80
C LEU A 192 -13.33 -11.50 10.32
N PRO A 193 -12.17 -11.89 10.87
CA PRO A 193 -11.92 -11.83 12.30
C PRO A 193 -11.84 -10.38 12.78
N VAL A 194 -12.26 -10.12 14.01
CA VAL A 194 -11.85 -8.93 14.78
C VAL A 194 -10.42 -9.17 15.28
N LEU A 195 -9.58 -8.14 15.25
CA LEU A 195 -8.20 -8.25 15.71
C LEU A 195 -7.99 -7.39 16.95
N SER A 196 -7.09 -7.84 17.81
CA SER A 196 -6.50 -7.03 18.88
C SER A 196 -5.15 -6.50 18.43
N GLY A 197 -4.81 -5.29 18.88
CA GLY A 197 -3.55 -4.63 18.59
C GLY A 197 -2.73 -4.37 19.84
N GLU A 198 -1.44 -4.67 19.77
CA GLU A 198 -0.45 -4.24 20.75
C GLU A 198 0.52 -3.25 20.13
N LYS A 199 0.96 -2.27 20.92
CA LYS A 199 1.98 -1.30 20.48
C LYS A 199 3.29 -2.06 20.23
N GLU A 200 3.91 -1.84 19.08
CA GLU A 200 5.25 -2.36 18.84
C GLU A 200 6.27 -1.79 19.84
N LEU A 201 6.16 -0.48 20.09
CA LEU A 201 7.04 0.26 20.98
C LEU A 201 6.28 0.78 22.19
N THR A 202 6.88 0.59 23.37
CA THR A 202 6.35 1.07 24.64
C THR A 202 7.40 1.92 25.35
N VAL A 203 6.92 2.95 26.04
CA VAL A 203 7.74 3.84 26.86
C VAL A 203 8.39 3.05 28.00
N ARG A 204 9.71 3.14 28.15
CA ARG A 204 10.52 2.47 29.19
C ARG A 204 11.50 3.47 29.81
N GLU A 205 11.92 3.22 31.05
CA GLU A 205 12.81 4.14 31.79
C GLU A 205 14.27 4.11 31.32
N GLU A 206 14.65 3.13 30.49
CA GLU A 206 15.97 2.98 29.89
C GLU A 206 15.92 3.17 28.38
N ILE A 207 17.05 3.58 27.77
CA ILE A 207 17.18 3.72 26.30
C ILE A 207 17.30 2.32 25.67
N PRO A 208 16.32 1.87 24.89
CA PRO A 208 16.42 0.60 24.18
C PRO A 208 17.51 0.66 23.10
N GLU A 209 18.27 -0.42 22.90
CA GLU A 209 19.28 -0.51 21.83
C GLU A 209 18.69 -0.20 20.45
N SER A 210 17.44 -0.60 20.19
CA SER A 210 16.75 -0.31 18.93
C SER A 210 16.47 1.19 18.70
N ILE A 211 16.28 1.97 19.77
CA ILE A 211 16.15 3.43 19.67
C ILE A 211 17.53 4.07 19.54
N ALA A 212 18.51 3.57 20.31
CA ALA A 212 19.87 4.07 20.22
C ALA A 212 20.49 3.87 18.83
N GLY A 213 20.13 2.80 18.12
CA GLY A 213 20.59 2.56 16.75
C GLY A 213 20.19 3.64 15.73
N LEU A 214 19.25 4.54 16.07
CA LEU A 214 18.91 5.71 15.24
C LEU A 214 19.92 6.86 15.39
N PHE A 215 20.81 6.78 16.37
CA PHE A 215 21.84 7.77 16.62
C PHE A 215 23.19 7.28 16.09
N ASN A 216 24.05 8.22 15.71
CA ASN A 216 25.44 7.91 15.33
C ASN A 216 26.36 7.73 16.55
N GLU A 217 25.87 8.10 17.73
CA GLU A 217 26.61 8.15 18.99
C GLU A 217 26.42 6.88 19.85
N GLU A 218 27.32 6.66 20.80
CA GLU A 218 27.17 5.58 21.77
C GLU A 218 25.99 5.83 22.73
N ILE A 219 25.33 4.75 23.19
CA ILE A 219 24.19 4.81 24.13
C ILE A 219 24.51 5.67 25.37
N SER A 220 25.77 5.64 25.83
CA SER A 220 26.23 6.31 27.05
C SER A 220 26.22 7.84 26.96
N SER A 221 26.24 8.42 25.76
CA SER A 221 26.18 9.88 25.55
C SER A 221 24.75 10.41 25.42
N LEU A 222 23.78 9.54 25.17
CA LEU A 222 22.38 9.90 24.97
C LEU A 222 21.69 10.30 26.28
N SER A 223 20.72 11.20 26.17
CA SER A 223 19.91 11.69 27.29
C SER A 223 18.44 11.41 27.10
N ILE A 224 17.73 11.14 28.20
CA ILE A 224 16.26 10.97 28.24
C ILE A 224 15.62 12.18 28.91
N ILE A 225 14.59 12.75 28.27
CA ILE A 225 13.71 13.76 28.84
C ILE A 225 12.29 13.17 28.85
N LYS A 226 11.64 13.18 30.02
CA LYS A 226 10.24 12.74 30.18
C LYS A 226 9.32 13.95 30.24
N ASN A 227 8.45 14.07 29.24
CA ASN A 227 7.45 15.13 29.19
C ASN A 227 6.26 14.82 30.11
N MET A 228 5.48 15.85 30.44
CA MET A 228 4.30 15.73 31.31
C MET A 228 3.21 14.81 30.75
N ASP A 229 3.12 14.69 29.43
CA ASP A 229 2.17 13.83 28.72
C ASP A 229 2.61 12.35 28.67
N GLY A 230 3.78 12.03 29.26
CA GLY A 230 4.36 10.69 29.25
C GLY A 230 5.21 10.38 28.02
N THR A 231 5.35 11.32 27.07
CA THR A 231 6.26 11.17 25.93
C THR A 231 7.72 11.17 26.42
N LEU A 232 8.52 10.25 25.91
CA LEU A 232 9.97 10.25 26.12
C LEU A 232 10.68 10.86 24.93
N VAL A 233 11.67 11.70 25.21
CA VAL A 233 12.53 12.32 24.22
C VAL A 233 13.96 11.87 24.48
N TYR A 234 14.53 11.16 23.51
CA TYR A 234 15.93 10.76 23.48
C TYR A 234 16.71 11.76 22.62
N THR A 235 17.89 12.19 23.04
CA THR A 235 18.69 13.15 22.27
C THR A 235 20.18 12.98 22.53
N ASP A 236 20.99 13.24 21.50
CA ASP A 236 22.44 13.43 21.57
C ASP A 236 22.85 14.82 22.10
N ARG A 237 21.86 15.69 22.38
CA ARG A 237 21.99 17.11 22.79
C ARG A 237 22.52 18.06 21.73
N GLU A 238 22.77 17.57 20.51
CA GLU A 238 23.32 18.35 19.42
C GLU A 238 22.32 18.41 18.27
N ASN A 239 22.11 17.28 17.61
CA ASN A 239 21.61 17.25 16.25
C ASN A 239 20.43 16.29 16.07
N GLN A 240 20.33 15.25 16.89
CA GLN A 240 19.36 14.18 16.71
C GLN A 240 18.41 14.09 17.90
N VAL A 241 17.12 13.92 17.59
CA VAL A 241 16.07 13.75 18.57
C VAL A 241 15.15 12.61 18.15
N VAL A 242 14.87 11.70 19.09
CA VAL A 242 13.83 10.67 18.95
C VAL A 242 12.76 10.89 20.01
N LYS A 243 11.51 11.02 19.59
CA LYS A 243 10.34 11.10 20.47
C LYS A 243 9.58 9.79 20.41
N LEU A 244 9.33 9.18 21.56
CA LEU A 244 8.45 8.03 21.71
C LEU A 244 7.19 8.45 22.47
N TYR A 245 6.09 8.50 21.73
CA TYR A 245 4.78 8.90 22.25
C TYR A 245 4.12 7.74 22.99
N THR A 246 3.21 8.07 23.92
CA THR A 246 2.49 7.08 24.74
C THR A 246 1.60 6.15 23.91
N ASN A 247 1.20 6.55 22.70
CA ASN A 247 0.46 5.70 21.76
C ASN A 247 1.36 4.72 20.99
N GLY A 248 2.68 4.71 21.22
CA GLY A 248 3.66 3.85 20.53
C GLY A 248 4.20 4.44 19.22
N MET A 249 3.84 5.68 18.87
CA MET A 249 4.45 6.36 17.72
C MET A 249 5.89 6.76 18.07
N LEU A 250 6.81 6.46 17.18
CA LEU A 250 8.19 6.92 17.21
C LEU A 250 8.38 8.01 16.15
N GLU A 251 9.04 9.10 16.52
CA GLU A 251 9.43 10.19 15.63
C GLU A 251 10.91 10.54 15.83
N TYR A 252 11.73 10.25 14.83
CA TYR A 252 13.11 10.70 14.72
C TYR A 252 13.21 11.98 13.89
N VAL A 253 14.07 12.90 14.30
CA VAL A 253 14.40 14.15 13.60
C VAL A 253 15.91 14.37 13.64
N ASN A 254 16.51 14.60 12.48
CA ASN A 254 17.88 15.11 12.34
C ASN A 254 17.86 16.60 11.98
N TYR A 255 18.47 17.43 12.81
CA TYR A 255 18.62 18.87 12.61
C TYR A 255 19.94 19.24 11.93
N ASP A 256 20.98 18.41 12.06
CA ASP A 256 22.24 18.58 11.34
C ASP A 256 22.15 17.88 9.99
N LEU A 257 21.53 18.61 9.07
CA LEU A 257 21.62 18.29 7.66
C LEU A 257 22.77 19.13 7.15
N GLN A 258 23.91 18.49 6.87
CA GLN A 258 24.92 19.15 6.06
C GLN A 258 24.20 19.64 4.81
N SER A 259 24.20 20.95 4.61
CA SER A 259 23.69 21.56 3.39
C SER A 259 24.63 21.16 2.25
N ALA A 260 24.57 19.90 1.85
CA ALA A 260 25.20 19.38 0.65
C ALA A 260 24.43 20.00 -0.52
N ASP A 261 24.75 21.25 -0.79
CA ASP A 261 24.61 21.94 -2.05
C ASP A 261 23.27 21.75 -2.78
N SER A 262 22.12 21.73 -2.09
CA SER A 262 20.79 21.70 -2.74
C SER A 262 20.67 20.71 -3.91
N SER A 263 21.43 19.62 -3.90
CA SER A 263 21.53 18.77 -5.08
C SER A 263 20.18 18.07 -5.23
N LYS A 264 19.53 18.26 -6.38
CA LYS A 264 18.25 17.63 -6.68
C LYS A 264 18.39 16.12 -6.50
N ILE A 265 17.73 15.57 -5.48
CA ILE A 265 17.58 14.13 -5.31
C ILE A 265 16.56 13.63 -6.34
N ASN A 266 16.75 12.41 -6.84
CA ASN A 266 15.78 11.74 -7.70
C ASN A 266 15.03 10.66 -6.91
N VAL A 267 13.90 10.21 -7.45
CA VAL A 267 13.04 9.22 -6.78
C VAL A 267 13.74 7.88 -6.53
N ARG A 268 14.68 7.48 -7.39
CA ARG A 268 15.43 6.21 -7.23
C ARG A 268 16.32 6.24 -6.00
N ASN A 269 17.06 7.33 -5.82
CA ASN A 269 17.90 7.54 -4.64
C ASN A 269 17.04 7.69 -3.38
N ALA A 270 15.90 8.38 -3.48
CA ALA A 270 15.00 8.51 -2.34
C ALA A 270 14.48 7.14 -1.86
N ILE A 271 14.12 6.25 -2.80
CA ILE A 271 13.70 4.88 -2.47
C ILE A 271 14.86 4.11 -1.82
N ASP A 272 16.09 4.21 -2.32
CA ASP A 272 17.26 3.57 -1.67
C ASP A 272 17.43 4.03 -0.24
N ILE A 273 17.57 5.34 -0.03
CA ILE A 273 17.79 5.93 1.29
C ILE A 273 16.66 5.54 2.25
N SER A 274 15.41 5.61 1.79
CA SER A 274 14.25 5.27 2.61
C SER A 274 14.23 3.79 2.99
N THR A 275 14.42 2.89 2.02
CA THR A 275 14.34 1.45 2.24
C THR A 275 15.51 0.93 3.08
N GLU A 276 16.71 1.43 2.84
CA GLU A 276 17.90 1.10 3.64
C GLU A 276 17.77 1.62 5.07
N PHE A 277 17.26 2.85 5.25
CA PHE A 277 17.01 3.37 6.59
C PHE A 277 15.98 2.54 7.34
N VAL A 278 14.84 2.17 6.73
CA VAL A 278 13.85 1.35 7.43
C VAL A 278 14.39 -0.05 7.74
N SER A 279 15.03 -0.71 6.77
CA SER A 279 15.58 -2.06 6.94
C SER A 279 16.71 -2.11 7.97
N GLY A 280 17.58 -1.10 8.02
CA GLY A 280 18.70 -1.03 8.96
C GLY A 280 18.31 -0.77 10.41
N HIS A 281 17.06 -0.36 10.67
CA HIS A 281 16.55 -0.09 12.02
C HIS A 281 15.47 -1.09 12.43
N PHE A 282 14.19 -0.70 12.37
CA PHE A 282 13.08 -1.54 12.85
C PHE A 282 12.58 -2.55 11.82
N GLY A 283 13.12 -2.54 10.60
CA GLY A 283 12.63 -3.35 9.50
C GLY A 283 11.22 -3.00 9.05
N PHE A 284 10.76 -3.71 8.03
CA PHE A 284 9.39 -3.63 7.54
C PHE A 284 8.51 -4.67 8.24
N PRO A 285 7.29 -4.31 8.70
CA PRO A 285 6.31 -5.32 9.08
C PRO A 285 5.93 -6.18 7.88
N GLU A 286 5.38 -7.37 8.15
CA GLU A 286 4.87 -8.25 7.10
C GLU A 286 3.84 -7.52 6.23
N ASN A 287 3.83 -7.85 4.93
CA ASN A 287 2.93 -7.24 3.95
C ASN A 287 3.04 -5.70 3.85
N SER A 288 4.23 -5.16 4.08
CA SER A 288 4.51 -3.75 3.81
C SER A 288 4.47 -3.44 2.32
N TYR A 289 4.06 -2.22 1.98
CA TYR A 289 4.06 -1.69 0.62
C TYR A 289 4.22 -0.17 0.64
N ILE A 290 4.74 0.40 -0.45
CA ILE A 290 4.80 1.84 -0.63
C ILE A 290 3.38 2.37 -0.85
N SER A 291 2.94 3.27 0.03
CA SER A 291 1.60 3.85 -0.03
C SER A 291 1.56 5.20 -0.73
N ASP A 292 2.66 5.96 -0.67
CA ASP A 292 2.77 7.32 -1.22
C ASP A 292 4.25 7.72 -1.44
N ILE A 293 4.50 8.53 -2.47
CA ILE A 293 5.78 9.16 -2.78
C ILE A 293 5.53 10.62 -3.11
N VAL A 294 5.88 11.52 -2.17
CA VAL A 294 5.66 12.95 -2.31
C VAL A 294 6.97 13.67 -2.61
N LYS A 295 7.04 14.32 -3.76
CA LYS A 295 8.15 15.19 -4.13
C LYS A 295 7.85 16.64 -3.76
N SER A 296 8.80 17.30 -3.11
CA SER A 296 8.72 18.76 -2.88
C SER A 296 8.78 19.55 -4.19
N MET A 297 8.18 20.75 -4.21
CA MET A 297 8.21 21.62 -5.41
C MET A 297 9.63 22.01 -5.86
N ARG A 298 10.58 22.14 -4.93
CA ARG A 298 11.98 22.44 -5.23
C ARG A 298 12.76 21.21 -5.72
N GLY A 299 12.24 20.01 -5.48
CA GLY A 299 12.87 18.74 -5.86
C GLY A 299 14.10 18.36 -5.03
N ASP A 300 14.29 19.01 -3.89
CA ASP A 300 15.37 18.79 -2.91
C ASP A 300 14.94 17.84 -1.77
N LYS A 301 13.63 17.64 -1.63
CA LYS A 301 13.00 16.80 -0.61
C LYS A 301 12.05 15.78 -1.21
N TYR A 302 12.08 14.56 -0.68
CA TYR A 302 11.08 13.51 -0.87
C TYR A 302 10.49 13.05 0.46
N ILE A 303 9.24 12.62 0.45
CA ILE A 303 8.62 11.88 1.55
C ILE A 303 8.15 10.55 0.97
N ILE A 304 8.66 9.44 1.50
CA ILE A 304 8.21 8.10 1.14
C ILE A 304 7.42 7.52 2.31
N ARG A 305 6.23 7.03 2.01
CA ARG A 305 5.33 6.44 3.00
C ARG A 305 5.12 4.97 2.70
N TYR A 306 5.05 4.21 3.78
CA TYR A 306 4.73 2.79 3.73
C TYR A 306 3.53 2.50 4.62
N LYS A 307 2.74 1.55 4.16
CA LYS A 307 1.65 0.91 4.91
C LYS A 307 1.88 -0.58 4.97
N TYR A 308 1.11 -1.25 5.80
CA TYR A 308 1.07 -2.71 5.86
C TYR A 308 -0.37 -3.21 5.88
N ALA A 309 -0.51 -4.49 5.56
CA ALA A 309 -1.79 -5.16 5.45
C ALA A 309 -1.83 -6.40 6.36
N TYR A 310 -3.00 -6.67 6.93
CA TYR A 310 -3.27 -7.95 7.59
C TYR A 310 -3.94 -8.89 6.59
N GLU A 311 -3.34 -10.04 6.32
CA GLU A 311 -3.87 -11.02 5.36
C GLU A 311 -4.26 -10.43 3.98
N GLY A 312 -3.46 -9.48 3.49
CA GLY A 312 -3.70 -8.78 2.22
C GLY A 312 -4.78 -7.69 2.27
N LEU A 313 -5.42 -7.45 3.42
CA LEU A 313 -6.34 -6.33 3.63
C LEU A 313 -5.60 -5.12 4.24
N PRO A 314 -5.68 -3.93 3.63
CA PRO A 314 -4.99 -2.75 4.15
C PRO A 314 -5.52 -2.34 5.52
N ILE A 315 -4.64 -1.76 6.33
CA ILE A 315 -5.02 -1.16 7.61
C ILE A 315 -5.26 0.34 7.41
N VAL A 316 -6.38 0.82 7.92
CA VAL A 316 -6.79 2.21 7.92
C VAL A 316 -6.83 2.72 9.35
N LEU A 317 -6.14 3.83 9.58
CA LEU A 317 -6.09 4.50 10.86
C LEU A 317 -7.23 5.52 10.96
N ALA A 318 -7.73 5.75 12.18
CA ALA A 318 -8.75 6.75 12.47
C ALA A 318 -8.28 8.17 12.10
N SER A 319 -9.23 9.01 11.65
CA SER A 319 -8.97 10.42 11.36
C SER A 319 -8.32 11.14 12.55
N GLY A 320 -7.20 11.81 12.29
CA GLY A 320 -6.41 12.53 13.29
C GLY A 320 -5.13 11.82 13.75
N LEU A 321 -4.95 10.53 13.42
CA LEU A 321 -3.64 9.88 13.44
C LEU A 321 -2.89 10.17 12.13
N SER A 322 -1.55 10.19 12.14
CA SER A 322 -0.80 10.25 10.88
C SER A 322 -1.21 9.06 10.02
N SER A 323 -1.70 9.31 8.80
CA SER A 323 -2.36 8.33 7.93
C SER A 323 -1.50 7.14 7.51
N ASP A 324 -0.20 7.22 7.76
CA ASP A 324 0.81 6.28 7.29
C ASP A 324 1.58 5.70 8.47
N THR A 325 1.87 4.41 8.36
CA THR A 325 2.43 3.60 9.44
C THR A 325 3.94 3.77 9.52
N ILE A 326 4.58 4.09 8.38
CA ILE A 326 5.98 4.50 8.29
C ILE A 326 6.08 5.68 7.33
N GLU A 327 6.74 6.77 7.74
CA GLU A 327 7.00 7.94 6.90
C GLU A 327 8.48 8.30 6.98
N VAL A 328 9.16 8.41 5.85
CA VAL A 328 10.57 8.82 5.76
C VAL A 328 10.67 10.09 4.93
N GLU A 329 11.07 11.19 5.57
CA GLU A 329 11.40 12.45 4.91
C GLU A 329 12.91 12.50 4.63
N ILE A 330 13.25 12.70 3.37
CA ILE A 330 14.62 12.72 2.86
C ILE A 330 14.91 14.11 2.31
N VAL A 331 16.05 14.67 2.68
CA VAL A 331 16.56 15.94 2.15
C VAL A 331 18.00 15.74 1.73
N GLY A 332 18.33 16.06 0.48
CA GLY A 332 19.63 15.68 -0.09
C GLY A 332 19.79 14.16 -0.07
N ASN A 333 20.84 13.65 0.59
CA ASN A 333 21.12 12.22 0.70
C ASN A 333 20.86 11.65 2.11
N GLU A 334 20.15 12.38 2.97
CA GLU A 334 19.98 12.02 4.38
C GLU A 334 18.51 11.96 4.79
N VAL A 335 18.21 11.11 5.77
CA VAL A 335 16.90 11.06 6.41
C VAL A 335 16.80 12.20 7.42
N LYS A 336 15.95 13.17 7.11
CA LYS A 336 15.64 14.31 7.97
C LYS A 336 14.66 13.95 9.08
N ARG A 337 13.63 13.18 8.73
CA ARG A 337 12.57 12.81 9.67
C ARG A 337 12.11 11.39 9.37
N TYR A 338 11.88 10.62 10.43
CA TYR A 338 11.34 9.29 10.34
C TYR A 338 10.21 9.13 11.35
N LYS A 339 9.05 8.67 10.91
CA LYS A 339 7.94 8.30 11.79
C LYS A 339 7.60 6.83 11.63
N ARG A 340 7.25 6.20 12.75
CA ARG A 340 6.80 4.81 12.77
C ARG A 340 5.67 4.64 13.79
N LEU A 341 4.58 4.01 13.36
CA LEU A 341 3.46 3.58 14.20
C LEU A 341 3.00 2.20 13.71
N ILE A 342 3.59 1.15 14.30
CA ILE A 342 3.27 -0.26 13.99
C ILE A 342 2.60 -0.94 15.18
N ARG A 343 1.74 -1.91 14.84
CA ARG A 343 0.92 -2.65 15.78
C ARG A 343 1.12 -4.13 15.54
N LYS A 344 1.35 -4.89 16.62
CA LYS A 344 1.35 -6.34 16.60
C LYS A 344 -0.10 -6.79 16.67
N LEU A 345 -0.55 -7.51 15.65
CA LEU A 345 -1.94 -7.92 15.52
C LEU A 345 -2.08 -9.36 15.98
N ASN A 346 -3.09 -9.63 16.80
CA ASN A 346 -3.49 -10.98 17.16
C ASN A 346 -4.97 -11.17 16.83
N GLU A 347 -5.33 -12.31 16.24
CA GLU A 347 -6.74 -12.65 16.01
C GLU A 347 -7.49 -12.78 17.32
N GLU A 348 -8.61 -12.08 17.42
CA GLU A 348 -9.61 -12.41 18.42
C GLU A 348 -10.49 -13.56 17.88
N LEU A 349 -11.02 -14.40 18.77
CA LEU A 349 -11.87 -15.55 18.40
C LEU A 349 -13.25 -15.13 17.83
N GLU A 350 -13.48 -13.84 17.58
CA GLU A 350 -14.73 -13.31 17.06
C GLU A 350 -14.62 -13.03 15.56
N TYR A 351 -15.49 -13.66 14.77
CA TYR A 351 -15.61 -13.43 13.33
C TYR A 351 -16.88 -12.65 13.03
N ARG A 352 -16.75 -11.62 12.19
CA ARG A 352 -17.87 -10.78 11.76
C ARG A 352 -18.27 -11.13 10.33
N GLN A 353 -19.57 -11.37 10.13
CA GLN A 353 -20.09 -11.53 8.78
C GLN A 353 -20.00 -10.18 8.07
N VAL A 354 -19.34 -10.17 6.92
CA VAL A 354 -19.16 -8.98 6.11
C VAL A 354 -20.34 -8.84 5.15
N MET A 355 -20.89 -7.64 5.08
CA MET A 355 -21.94 -7.21 4.19
C MET A 355 -21.44 -7.21 2.74
N GLU A 356 -22.33 -7.57 1.83
CA GLU A 356 -22.06 -7.54 0.40
C GLU A 356 -21.89 -6.11 -0.10
N PHE A 357 -21.07 -5.94 -1.14
CA PHE A 357 -20.75 -4.60 -1.67
C PHE A 357 -22.01 -3.82 -2.11
N ILE A 358 -23.05 -4.52 -2.59
CA ILE A 358 -24.27 -3.88 -3.09
C ILE A 358 -25.05 -3.18 -1.97
N ASP A 359 -25.07 -3.76 -0.77
CA ASP A 359 -25.76 -3.18 0.39
C ASP A 359 -25.00 -1.94 0.88
N VAL A 360 -23.66 -1.99 0.84
CA VAL A 360 -22.80 -0.84 1.15
C VAL A 360 -23.02 0.30 0.16
N LEU A 361 -23.12 0.01 -1.13
CA LEU A 361 -23.45 1.01 -2.16
C LEU A 361 -24.83 1.62 -1.92
N ASN A 362 -25.83 0.81 -1.57
CA ASN A 362 -27.17 1.31 -1.24
C ASN A 362 -27.15 2.27 -0.06
N ILE A 363 -26.32 2.01 0.96
CA ILE A 363 -26.13 2.91 2.11
C ILE A 363 -25.46 4.21 1.66
N LEU A 364 -24.34 4.12 0.94
CA LEU A 364 -23.55 5.28 0.51
C LEU A 364 -24.35 6.24 -0.39
N LEU A 365 -25.18 5.68 -1.27
CA LEU A 365 -25.98 6.43 -2.24
C LEU A 365 -27.39 6.76 -1.70
N ASP A 366 -27.68 6.47 -0.43
CA ASP A 366 -28.96 6.82 0.18
C ASP A 366 -29.08 8.35 0.35
N LYS A 367 -30.23 8.90 -0.04
CA LYS A 367 -30.53 10.34 0.07
C LYS A 367 -30.40 10.90 1.49
N LYS A 368 -30.59 10.06 2.51
CA LYS A 368 -30.38 10.44 3.92
C LYS A 368 -28.91 10.66 4.22
N VAL A 369 -28.01 9.83 3.69
CA VAL A 369 -26.56 10.01 3.86
C VAL A 369 -26.11 11.28 3.13
N GLU A 370 -26.61 11.50 1.91
CA GLU A 370 -26.39 12.74 1.17
C GLU A 370 -26.88 13.97 1.96
N ALA A 371 -28.12 13.95 2.49
CA ALA A 371 -28.68 15.04 3.27
C ALA A 371 -27.94 15.30 4.59
N LEU A 372 -27.53 14.25 5.31
CA LEU A 372 -26.80 14.36 6.58
C LEU A 372 -25.35 14.83 6.38
N SER A 373 -24.70 14.39 5.30
CA SER A 373 -23.32 14.73 5.02
C SER A 373 -23.15 16.10 4.34
N GLY A 374 -24.23 16.65 3.76
CA GLY A 374 -24.23 17.92 3.03
C GLY A 374 -23.50 17.84 1.68
N GLU A 375 -23.28 16.63 1.18
CA GLU A 375 -22.45 16.32 0.03
C GLU A 375 -23.10 15.22 -0.80
N LYS A 376 -23.00 15.37 -2.13
CA LYS A 376 -23.47 14.37 -3.09
C LYS A 376 -22.29 13.62 -3.67
N ILE A 377 -22.29 12.29 -3.57
CA ILE A 377 -21.32 11.45 -4.26
C ILE A 377 -21.61 11.53 -5.76
N ILE A 378 -20.63 12.01 -6.53
CA ILE A 378 -20.73 12.09 -7.99
C ILE A 378 -19.90 11.01 -8.68
N LYS A 379 -18.88 10.47 -7.99
CA LYS A 379 -18.05 9.39 -8.50
C LYS A 379 -17.50 8.53 -7.37
N ILE A 380 -17.45 7.22 -7.57
CA ILE A 380 -16.74 6.28 -6.72
C ILE A 380 -15.39 6.00 -7.40
N ASN A 381 -14.31 6.36 -6.70
CA ASN A 381 -12.94 6.25 -7.20
C ASN A 381 -12.36 4.87 -6.90
N ASP A 382 -12.62 4.35 -5.71
CA ASP A 382 -12.31 2.98 -5.33
C ASP A 382 -13.25 2.46 -4.23
N MET A 383 -13.33 1.14 -4.11
CA MET A 383 -14.05 0.44 -3.05
C MET A 383 -13.33 -0.87 -2.72
N TYR A 384 -13.04 -1.10 -1.43
CA TYR A 384 -12.29 -2.26 -0.96
C TYR A 384 -12.55 -2.58 0.52
N LEU A 385 -12.23 -3.81 0.91
CA LEU A 385 -12.22 -4.23 2.32
C LEU A 385 -10.92 -3.82 2.99
N ALA A 386 -11.00 -3.44 4.26
CA ALA A 386 -9.86 -3.04 5.08
C ALA A 386 -10.11 -3.37 6.56
N TYR A 387 -9.06 -3.19 7.37
CA TYR A 387 -9.15 -3.17 8.83
C TYR A 387 -9.06 -1.76 9.36
N TYR A 388 -9.99 -1.36 10.22
CA TYR A 388 -10.02 -0.02 10.81
C TYR A 388 -9.60 -0.03 12.28
N GLU A 389 -8.55 0.74 12.63
CA GLU A 389 -8.08 0.88 14.01
C GLU A 389 -9.10 1.63 14.86
N ARG A 390 -9.52 1.02 15.97
CA ARG A 390 -10.32 1.65 17.02
C ARG A 390 -9.55 1.65 18.32
N TYR A 391 -9.51 2.82 18.96
CA TYR A 391 -8.95 2.98 20.29
C TYR A 391 -10.08 3.16 21.31
N SER A 392 -10.21 2.21 22.25
CA SER A 392 -11.20 2.30 23.33
C SER A 392 -10.60 1.78 24.63
N GLN A 393 -10.67 2.58 25.70
CA GLN A 393 -10.26 2.15 27.05
C GLN A 393 -8.83 1.56 27.12
N ASN A 394 -7.88 2.12 26.36
CA ASN A 394 -6.50 1.62 26.20
C ASN A 394 -6.35 0.27 25.49
N ILE A 395 -7.41 -0.25 24.90
CA ILE A 395 -7.40 -1.41 24.03
C ILE A 395 -7.44 -0.91 22.59
N ILE A 396 -6.57 -1.46 21.76
CA ILE A 396 -6.56 -1.24 20.32
C ILE A 396 -7.24 -2.45 19.69
N THR A 397 -8.31 -2.22 18.94
CA THR A 397 -8.97 -3.28 18.17
C THR A 397 -9.05 -2.88 16.70
N TYR A 398 -9.12 -3.87 15.83
CA TYR A 398 -9.34 -3.68 14.40
C TYR A 398 -10.59 -4.40 13.99
N VAL A 399 -11.50 -3.65 13.41
CA VAL A 399 -12.75 -4.19 12.88
C VAL A 399 -12.71 -4.18 11.37
N PRO A 400 -13.29 -5.20 10.70
CA PRO A 400 -13.42 -5.18 9.26
C PRO A 400 -14.34 -4.03 8.82
N VAL A 401 -13.93 -3.34 7.76
CA VAL A 401 -14.66 -2.21 7.18
C VAL A 401 -14.65 -2.30 5.65
N TRP A 402 -15.66 -1.69 5.04
CA TRP A 402 -15.59 -1.24 3.67
C TRP A 402 -15.05 0.17 3.63
N VAL A 403 -14.12 0.42 2.73
CA VAL A 403 -13.61 1.75 2.42
C VAL A 403 -14.10 2.13 1.04
N ALA A 404 -14.68 3.33 0.93
CA ALA A 404 -15.04 3.92 -0.35
C ALA A 404 -14.32 5.25 -0.51
N ASP A 405 -13.39 5.31 -1.46
CA ASP A 405 -12.78 6.56 -1.89
C ASP A 405 -13.67 7.16 -2.99
N VAL A 406 -14.17 8.37 -2.77
CA VAL A 406 -15.22 8.98 -3.61
C VAL A 406 -14.88 10.43 -3.96
N THR A 407 -15.45 10.91 -5.07
CA THR A 407 -15.51 12.32 -5.43
C THR A 407 -16.90 12.83 -5.08
N VAL A 408 -16.97 13.92 -4.32
CA VAL A 408 -18.21 14.52 -3.83
C VAL A 408 -18.35 15.97 -4.27
N GLU A 409 -19.60 16.41 -4.44
CA GLU A 409 -19.97 17.81 -4.63
C GLU A 409 -20.65 18.36 -3.36
N ARG A 410 -20.10 19.43 -2.78
CA ARG A 410 -20.67 20.09 -1.60
C ARG A 410 -21.85 20.98 -1.94
N PHE A 411 -22.95 20.81 -1.21
CA PHE A 411 -24.12 21.67 -1.33
C PHE A 411 -23.78 23.14 -1.02
N GLY A 412 -24.35 24.04 -1.82
CA GLY A 412 -24.25 25.49 -1.64
C GLY A 412 -22.90 26.12 -2.06
N LYS A 413 -21.85 25.34 -2.28
CA LYS A 413 -20.54 25.85 -2.75
C LYS A 413 -20.12 25.35 -4.13
N GLY A 414 -20.74 24.27 -4.64
CA GLY A 414 -20.34 23.62 -5.90
C GLY A 414 -18.89 23.12 -5.88
N THR A 415 -18.30 22.99 -4.69
CA THR A 415 -16.91 22.56 -4.53
C THR A 415 -16.84 21.05 -4.68
N VAL A 416 -16.00 20.59 -5.60
CA VAL A 416 -15.71 19.18 -5.83
C VAL A 416 -14.43 18.81 -5.07
N LEU A 417 -14.48 17.75 -4.27
CA LEU A 417 -13.34 17.24 -3.52
C LEU A 417 -13.38 15.71 -3.40
N ASN A 418 -12.21 15.12 -3.11
CA ASN A 418 -12.11 13.70 -2.81
C ASN A 418 -12.34 13.46 -1.32
N GLN A 419 -13.14 12.47 -0.99
CA GLN A 419 -13.50 12.07 0.36
C GLN A 419 -13.33 10.56 0.51
N ARG A 420 -13.00 10.11 1.71
CA ARG A 420 -13.01 8.69 2.07
C ARG A 420 -14.20 8.42 2.98
N TYR A 421 -14.87 7.30 2.82
CA TYR A 421 -15.88 6.83 3.77
C TYR A 421 -15.42 5.49 4.33
N ILE A 422 -15.45 5.37 5.66
CA ILE A 422 -15.14 4.13 6.37
C ILE A 422 -16.44 3.58 6.93
N ILE A 423 -16.90 2.45 6.39
CA ILE A 423 -18.18 1.84 6.72
C ILE A 423 -17.93 0.51 7.44
N ASN A 424 -18.50 0.33 8.63
CA ASN A 424 -18.43 -0.92 9.36
C ASN A 424 -18.95 -2.07 8.49
N ALA A 425 -18.12 -3.10 8.28
CA ALA A 425 -18.41 -4.15 7.32
C ALA A 425 -19.58 -5.05 7.73
N GLU A 426 -19.93 -5.13 9.02
CA GLU A 426 -21.03 -5.95 9.53
C GLU A 426 -22.36 -5.17 9.55
N THR A 427 -22.31 -3.93 10.04
CA THR A 427 -23.52 -3.15 10.36
C THR A 427 -23.89 -2.12 9.31
N GLY A 428 -22.97 -1.76 8.41
CA GLY A 428 -23.18 -0.68 7.44
C GLY A 428 -23.11 0.73 8.04
N ILE A 429 -22.76 0.88 9.32
CA ILE A 429 -22.62 2.19 9.97
C ILE A 429 -21.37 2.90 9.44
N ILE A 430 -21.51 4.15 8.99
CA ILE A 430 -20.37 5.01 8.64
C ILE A 430 -19.64 5.41 9.94
N LEU A 431 -18.41 4.94 10.08
CA LEU A 431 -17.56 5.15 11.26
C LEU A 431 -16.72 6.43 11.16
N ASP A 432 -16.31 6.79 9.95
CA ASP A 432 -15.44 7.93 9.69
C ASP A 432 -15.63 8.47 8.27
N LYS A 433 -15.25 9.73 8.07
CA LYS A 433 -15.33 10.46 6.80
C LYS A 433 -14.10 11.35 6.60
#